data_AF-A0A430A6E4-F1
#
_entry.id   AF-A0A430A6E4-F1
#
_cell.length_a   1.000
_cell.length_b   1.000
_cell.length_c   1.000
_cell.angle_alpha   90.00
_cell.angle_beta   90.00
_cell.angle_gamma   90.00
#
_symmetry.space_group_name_H-M   'P 1'
#
loop_
_entity.id
_entity.type
_entity.pdbx_description
1 polymer ?
#
loop_
_entity_poly.entity_id
_entity_poly.type
_entity_poly.pdbx_seq_one_letter_code
_entity_poly.pdbx_strand_id
1 'polypeptide(L)'
;MAIITINLERYLSERELAINYLRYDYAKQEPLIPGGKVTMLSSNDGLYFPAPGRFDFYNQEGELYVIDKPIEEFEKLLPALLKKLPTPLTFEVEDLEGIITLVQAAQTEGFIINGYHQKLVDTWDIIDPLSLIQYTTHMIKKGEQFDPMSYFTASQEDDRMTLVDSVGTQILRESDEKKARFVLENYYFEVLDKSGVCALNQIPLEDLAGVLYSLLNGMTVSEVKDMFLNPYNMTRNQVEECVLVYDRYMMSEKRKIESVADFIALDSLPLDTEFQGYYGEYSYWLEEECIRISRSFGVMDLPEVFDVLNMENRKVEVSHGASKVSDKLLSDAVESDILILRDDRIQTRVCDTSELEYQDGKIVNFIYEERKDKVSLSTFHETLFTGINQETQVELFKELTFSQTVARLQMLWKANGK
;
A
#
# COMPACT_ATOMS: atom_id res chain seq x y z
N MET A 1 0.84 -3.33 48.36
CA MET A 1 0.95 -2.26 47.35
C MET A 1 -0.45 -1.95 46.87
N ALA A 2 -0.81 -0.67 46.71
CA ALA A 2 -2.08 -0.31 46.10
C ALA A 2 -1.96 -0.55 44.60
N ILE A 3 -2.90 -1.31 44.06
CA ILE A 3 -3.04 -1.53 42.62
C ILE A 3 -3.54 -0.21 42.02
N ILE A 4 -2.82 0.33 41.03
CA ILE A 4 -3.20 1.55 40.34
C ILE A 4 -3.84 1.15 39.01
N THR A 5 -5.11 1.48 38.85
CA THR A 5 -5.84 1.35 37.58
C THR A 5 -5.87 2.70 36.88
N ILE A 6 -5.44 2.73 35.62
CA ILE A 6 -5.47 3.91 34.76
C ILE A 6 -6.69 3.79 33.85
N ASN A 7 -7.59 4.78 33.90
CA ASN A 7 -8.61 4.94 32.87
C ASN A 7 -7.91 5.54 31.62
N LEU A 8 -7.63 4.68 30.63
CA LEU A 8 -6.88 5.06 29.45
C LEU A 8 -7.68 6.01 28.57
N GLU A 9 -8.99 5.80 28.40
CA GLU A 9 -9.82 6.69 27.58
C GLU A 9 -9.72 8.14 28.01
N ARG A 10 -9.87 8.38 29.31
CA ARG A 10 -9.71 9.72 29.86
C ARG A 10 -8.29 10.24 29.67
N TYR A 11 -7.28 9.40 29.92
CA TYR A 11 -5.88 9.78 29.77
C TYR A 11 -5.52 10.20 28.35
N LEU A 12 -6.04 9.46 27.36
CA LEU A 12 -5.81 9.65 25.94
C LEU A 12 -6.56 10.87 25.43
N SER A 13 -7.85 11.01 25.79
CA SER A 13 -8.67 12.17 25.44
C SER A 13 -8.06 13.49 25.94
N GLU A 14 -7.57 13.54 27.18
CA GLU A 14 -6.90 14.72 27.75
C GLU A 14 -5.59 15.09 27.02
N ARG A 15 -5.06 14.22 26.16
CA ARG A 15 -3.82 14.39 25.40
C ARG A 15 -4.02 14.39 23.89
N GLU A 16 -5.27 14.41 23.43
CA GLU A 16 -5.58 14.32 21.99
C GLU A 16 -4.98 13.06 21.35
N LEU A 17 -5.00 11.95 22.10
CA LEU A 17 -4.57 10.62 21.67
C LEU A 17 -5.78 9.70 21.56
N ALA A 18 -5.66 8.64 20.78
CA ALA A 18 -6.69 7.64 20.58
C ALA A 18 -6.10 6.26 20.32
N ILE A 19 -6.92 5.23 20.55
CA ILE A 19 -6.64 3.84 20.25
C ILE A 19 -7.77 3.33 19.36
N ASN A 20 -7.42 2.64 18.28
CA ASN A 20 -8.40 1.83 17.54
C ASN A 20 -8.25 0.37 17.92
N TYR A 21 -9.37 -0.35 17.93
CA TYR A 21 -9.37 -1.79 17.98
C TYR A 21 -9.78 -2.37 16.62
N LEU A 22 -8.88 -3.16 16.05
CA LEU A 22 -9.02 -3.78 14.75
C LEU A 22 -9.41 -5.25 14.92
N ARG A 23 -10.43 -5.70 14.21
CA ARG A 23 -10.79 -7.12 14.16
C ARG A 23 -10.37 -7.71 12.84
N TYR A 24 -9.81 -8.91 12.90
CA TYR A 24 -9.38 -9.67 11.74
C TYR A 24 -9.93 -11.09 11.82
N ASP A 25 -10.30 -11.62 10.67
CA ASP A 25 -10.47 -13.04 10.48
C ASP A 25 -9.24 -13.56 9.71
N TYR A 26 -8.66 -14.65 10.15
CA TYR A 26 -7.45 -15.24 9.59
C TYR A 26 -7.76 -16.55 8.89
N ALA A 27 -7.15 -16.78 7.73
CA ALA A 27 -7.04 -18.13 7.20
C ALA A 27 -6.12 -18.97 8.08
N LYS A 28 -6.20 -20.28 7.94
CA LYS A 28 -5.23 -21.17 8.58
C LYS A 28 -3.84 -20.85 8.03
N GLN A 29 -2.87 -20.64 8.92
CA GLN A 29 -1.47 -20.50 8.54
C GLN A 29 -0.97 -21.79 7.86
N GLU A 30 -0.32 -21.65 6.70
CA GLU A 30 0.17 -22.77 5.90
C GLU A 30 1.65 -22.62 5.56
N PRO A 31 2.46 -23.69 5.72
CA PRO A 31 3.82 -23.69 5.20
C PRO A 31 3.79 -23.72 3.67
N LEU A 32 4.55 -22.83 3.05
CA LEU A 32 4.71 -22.80 1.61
C LEU A 32 5.86 -23.72 1.18
N ILE A 33 5.65 -24.43 0.08
CA ILE A 33 6.64 -25.32 -0.54
C ILE A 33 6.75 -25.00 -2.04
N PRO A 34 7.95 -25.14 -2.64
CA PRO A 34 8.11 -25.00 -4.08
C PRO A 34 7.21 -25.97 -4.86
N GLY A 35 6.54 -25.48 -5.91
CA GLY A 35 5.61 -26.25 -6.73
C GLY A 35 4.27 -26.58 -6.03
N GLY A 36 4.00 -25.96 -4.88
CA GLY A 36 2.74 -26.08 -4.17
C GLY A 36 1.55 -25.48 -4.94
N LYS A 37 0.32 -25.87 -4.58
CA LYS A 37 -0.90 -25.28 -5.16
C LYS A 37 -1.12 -23.84 -4.71
N VAL A 38 -0.75 -23.54 -3.47
CA VAL A 38 -0.77 -22.19 -2.89
C VAL A 38 0.63 -21.62 -3.07
N THR A 39 0.72 -20.43 -3.66
CA THR A 39 1.98 -19.74 -3.92
C THR A 39 2.08 -18.49 -3.03
N MET A 40 3.20 -17.77 -3.05
CA MET A 40 3.32 -16.48 -2.38
C MET A 40 2.51 -15.37 -3.07
N LEU A 41 2.08 -15.58 -4.32
CA LEU A 41 1.37 -14.57 -5.11
C LEU A 41 -0.04 -15.02 -5.52
N SER A 42 -0.54 -16.13 -4.97
CA SER A 42 -1.92 -16.57 -5.18
C SER A 42 -2.86 -15.91 -4.18
N SER A 43 -4.13 -15.73 -4.53
CA SER A 43 -5.19 -15.52 -3.53
C SER A 43 -5.49 -16.84 -2.81
N ASN A 44 -5.85 -16.79 -1.53
CA ASN A 44 -6.30 -17.96 -0.78
C ASN A 44 -7.82 -17.92 -0.63
N ASP A 45 -8.50 -18.94 -1.17
CA ASP A 45 -9.95 -19.12 -1.05
C ASP A 45 -10.31 -19.95 0.20
N GLY A 46 -9.40 -20.03 1.17
CA GLY A 46 -9.57 -20.77 2.41
C GLY A 46 -10.69 -20.22 3.31
N LEU A 47 -11.09 -21.03 4.30
CA LEU A 47 -12.01 -20.57 5.34
C LEU A 47 -11.26 -19.63 6.30
N TYR A 48 -11.89 -18.49 6.59
CA TYR A 48 -11.43 -17.52 7.57
C TYR A 48 -12.05 -17.79 8.94
N PHE A 49 -11.25 -17.62 9.99
CA PHE A 49 -11.63 -17.83 11.37
C PHE A 49 -11.34 -16.57 12.18
N PRO A 50 -12.26 -16.13 13.07
CA PRO A 50 -12.02 -14.98 13.93
C PRO A 50 -10.76 -15.15 14.79
N ALA A 51 -9.92 -14.13 14.83
CA ALA A 51 -8.71 -14.08 15.67
C ALA A 51 -8.81 -12.98 16.75
N PRO A 52 -7.90 -12.98 17.75
CA PRO A 52 -7.78 -11.85 18.68
C PRO A 52 -7.56 -10.55 17.91
N GLY A 53 -8.21 -9.48 18.34
CA GLY A 53 -8.04 -8.19 17.67
C GLY A 53 -6.72 -7.52 17.99
N ARG A 54 -6.46 -6.47 17.22
CA ARG A 54 -5.18 -5.74 17.14
C ARG A 54 -5.43 -4.27 17.44
N PHE A 55 -4.37 -3.54 17.75
CA PHE A 55 -4.47 -2.18 18.27
C PHE A 55 -3.58 -1.22 17.49
N ASP A 56 -4.15 -0.05 17.19
CA ASP A 56 -3.41 1.14 16.77
C ASP A 56 -3.33 2.14 17.91
N PHE A 57 -2.34 3.03 17.87
CA PHE A 57 -2.20 4.16 18.77
C PHE A 57 -1.78 5.39 17.97
N TYR A 58 -2.57 6.46 18.05
CA TYR A 58 -2.40 7.64 17.21
C TYR A 58 -2.85 8.92 17.93
N ASN A 59 -2.55 10.09 17.35
CA ASN A 59 -3.07 11.37 17.82
C ASN A 59 -4.23 11.89 16.95
N GLN A 60 -4.88 12.98 17.38
CA GLN A 60 -5.99 13.60 16.62
C GLN A 60 -5.58 14.17 15.26
N GLU A 61 -4.28 14.40 15.03
CA GLU A 61 -3.74 14.79 13.72
C GLU A 61 -3.55 13.58 12.78
N GLY A 62 -3.77 12.36 13.27
CA GLY A 62 -3.64 11.12 12.53
C GLY A 62 -2.22 10.53 12.49
N GLU A 63 -1.28 11.11 13.24
CA GLU A 63 0.06 10.54 13.38
C GLU A 63 0.00 9.20 14.14
N LEU A 64 0.50 8.14 13.52
CA LEU A 64 0.52 6.79 14.10
C LEU A 64 1.81 6.60 14.93
N TYR A 65 1.70 6.02 16.12
CA TYR A 65 2.85 5.65 16.96
C TYR A 65 2.96 4.13 17.16
N VAL A 66 1.84 3.43 17.05
CA VAL A 66 1.75 1.98 16.94
C VAL A 66 0.70 1.66 15.90
N ILE A 67 1.01 0.73 15.02
CA ILE A 67 0.09 0.23 14.01
C ILE A 67 -0.03 -1.28 14.12
N ASP A 68 -1.29 -1.74 14.12
CA ASP A 68 -1.73 -3.10 13.92
C ASP A 68 -0.95 -4.12 14.76
N LYS A 69 -0.96 -3.95 16.10
CA LYS A 69 -0.28 -4.88 17.02
C LYS A 69 -1.23 -5.79 17.78
N PRO A 70 -0.93 -7.10 17.91
CA PRO A 70 -1.66 -7.98 18.83
C PRO A 70 -1.65 -7.42 20.25
N ILE A 71 -2.68 -7.74 21.03
CA ILE A 71 -2.85 -7.21 22.39
C ILE A 71 -1.60 -7.43 23.26
N GLU A 72 -0.94 -8.58 23.16
CA GLU A 72 0.24 -8.90 23.98
C GLU A 72 1.45 -8.03 23.62
N GLU A 73 1.59 -7.64 22.37
CA GLU A 73 2.65 -6.73 21.90
C GLU A 73 2.29 -5.29 22.26
N PHE A 74 1.03 -4.90 22.06
CA PHE A 74 0.52 -3.59 22.41
C PHE A 74 0.68 -3.27 23.91
N GLU A 75 0.29 -4.19 24.79
CA GLU A 75 0.42 -4.06 26.24
C GLU A 75 1.87 -3.88 26.70
N LYS A 76 2.84 -4.48 25.99
CA LYS A 76 4.28 -4.30 26.28
C LYS A 76 4.77 -2.91 25.90
N LEU A 77 4.23 -2.34 24.82
CA LEU A 77 4.61 -1.01 24.33
C LEU A 77 3.94 0.12 25.12
N LEU A 78 2.73 -0.12 25.63
CA LEU A 78 1.87 0.89 26.24
C LEU A 78 2.55 1.69 27.38
N PRO A 79 3.29 1.10 28.34
CA PRO A 79 3.99 1.88 29.37
C PRO A 79 4.94 2.94 28.81
N ALA A 80 5.62 2.64 27.70
CA ALA A 80 6.55 3.56 27.08
C ALA A 80 5.78 4.70 26.38
N LEU A 81 4.75 4.35 25.61
CA LEU A 81 3.88 5.32 24.91
C LEU A 81 3.24 6.31 25.88
N LEU A 82 2.69 5.83 26.99
CA LEU A 82 2.04 6.68 27.99
C LEU A 82 3.03 7.63 28.66
N LYS A 83 4.31 7.24 28.81
CA LYS A 83 5.32 8.08 29.45
C LYS A 83 5.82 9.20 28.55
N LYS A 84 6.04 8.90 27.26
CA LYS A 84 6.52 9.84 26.26
C LYS A 84 6.18 9.29 24.88
N LEU A 85 5.53 10.10 24.06
CA LEU A 85 5.29 9.76 22.66
C LEU A 85 6.64 9.60 21.93
N PRO A 86 6.85 8.48 21.22
CA PRO A 86 7.98 8.35 20.33
C PRO A 86 7.81 9.29 19.12
N THR A 87 8.81 9.35 18.24
CA THR A 87 8.58 9.90 16.91
C THR A 87 7.43 9.11 16.25
N PRO A 88 6.50 9.78 15.56
CA PRO A 88 5.52 9.09 14.73
C PRO A 88 6.18 8.06 13.83
N LEU A 89 5.49 6.95 13.59
CA LEU A 89 5.89 5.95 12.61
C LEU A 89 5.94 6.62 11.24
N THR A 90 7.10 6.51 10.61
CA THR A 90 7.23 6.71 9.18
C THR A 90 7.00 5.36 8.50
N PHE A 91 6.37 5.33 7.33
CA PHE A 91 6.25 4.11 6.51
C PHE A 91 7.58 3.79 5.80
N GLU A 92 8.71 4.04 6.46
CA GLU A 92 10.04 3.75 5.93
C GLU A 92 10.15 2.24 5.67
N VAL A 93 10.57 1.90 4.46
CA VAL A 93 10.74 0.51 4.06
C VAL A 93 12.00 -0.03 4.71
N GLU A 94 11.83 -0.99 5.62
CA GLU A 94 12.94 -1.76 6.19
C GLU A 94 13.73 -2.47 5.07
N ASP A 95 15.01 -2.76 5.32
CA ASP A 95 15.87 -3.54 4.41
C ASP A 95 16.20 -2.88 3.05
N LEU A 96 16.41 -1.56 3.01
CA LEU A 96 16.89 -0.83 1.82
C LEU A 96 18.14 -1.46 1.17
N GLU A 97 19.03 -2.06 1.96
CA GLU A 97 20.20 -2.81 1.46
C GLU A 97 19.82 -4.06 0.63
N GLY A 98 18.73 -4.73 1.00
CA GLY A 98 18.15 -5.83 0.23
C GLY A 98 17.58 -5.34 -1.10
N ILE A 99 16.91 -4.18 -1.08
CA ILE A 99 16.43 -3.52 -2.31
C ILE A 99 17.59 -3.12 -3.22
N ILE A 100 18.68 -2.54 -2.69
CA ILE A 100 19.87 -2.18 -3.49
C ILE A 100 20.50 -3.40 -4.16
N THR A 101 20.48 -4.56 -3.50
CA THR A 101 20.98 -5.80 -4.10
C THR A 101 20.19 -6.16 -5.36
N LEU A 102 18.87 -5.98 -5.33
CA LEU A 102 17.99 -6.18 -6.50
C LEU A 102 18.18 -5.12 -7.57
N VAL A 103 18.36 -3.85 -7.17
CA VAL A 103 18.68 -2.75 -8.10
C VAL A 103 19.96 -3.05 -8.87
N GLN A 104 21.02 -3.49 -8.19
CA GLN A 104 22.30 -3.84 -8.81
C GLN A 104 22.19 -5.07 -9.72
N ALA A 105 21.40 -6.07 -9.33
CA ALA A 105 21.11 -7.23 -10.16
C ALA A 105 20.36 -6.81 -11.45
N ALA A 106 19.32 -5.99 -11.33
CA ALA A 106 18.57 -5.46 -12.47
C ALA A 106 19.44 -4.61 -13.40
N GLN A 107 20.35 -3.80 -12.84
CA GLN A 107 21.31 -3.02 -13.62
C GLN A 107 22.30 -3.90 -14.40
N THR A 108 22.68 -5.06 -13.85
CA THR A 108 23.52 -6.04 -14.54
C THR A 108 22.81 -6.65 -15.75
N GLU A 109 21.48 -6.82 -15.67
CA GLU A 109 20.61 -7.24 -16.78
C GLU A 109 20.28 -6.09 -17.76
N GLY A 110 20.80 -4.89 -17.52
CA GLY A 110 20.68 -3.72 -18.39
C GLY A 110 19.48 -2.82 -18.12
N PHE A 111 18.78 -3.00 -17.01
CA PHE A 111 17.74 -2.07 -16.57
C PHE A 111 18.33 -0.81 -15.93
N ILE A 112 17.60 0.31 -15.99
CA ILE A 112 17.93 1.53 -15.25
C ILE A 112 16.78 1.81 -14.29
N ILE A 113 17.12 2.06 -13.02
CA ILE A 113 16.15 2.34 -11.96
C ILE A 113 16.35 3.80 -11.57
N ASN A 114 15.33 4.62 -11.79
CA ASN A 114 15.32 6.01 -11.35
C ASN A 114 14.28 6.18 -10.24
N GLY A 115 14.64 6.89 -9.18
CA GLY A 115 13.73 7.36 -8.15
C GLY A 115 13.43 8.85 -8.28
N TYR A 116 12.28 9.25 -7.79
CA TYR A 116 11.84 10.63 -7.68
C TYR A 116 10.81 10.74 -6.54
N HIS A 117 10.57 11.95 -6.04
CA HIS A 117 9.48 12.20 -5.12
C HIS A 117 8.39 13.05 -5.77
N GLN A 118 7.19 12.93 -5.23
CA GLN A 118 6.01 13.63 -5.68
C GLN A 118 5.43 14.48 -4.56
N LYS A 119 4.96 15.68 -4.93
CA LYS A 119 4.24 16.57 -4.03
C LYS A 119 2.86 16.86 -4.57
N LEU A 120 1.84 16.52 -3.77
CA LEU A 120 0.44 16.76 -4.12
C LEU A 120 0.18 18.26 -4.35
N VAL A 121 -0.52 18.56 -5.42
CA VAL A 121 -0.92 19.91 -5.84
C VAL A 121 -2.39 20.12 -5.56
N ASP A 122 -3.22 19.24 -6.12
CA ASP A 122 -4.67 19.28 -6.01
C ASP A 122 -5.26 17.89 -6.21
N THR A 123 -6.53 17.78 -5.83
CA THR A 123 -7.29 16.52 -5.80
C THR A 123 -8.70 16.77 -6.28
N TRP A 124 -9.20 15.86 -7.11
CA TRP A 124 -10.49 15.96 -7.79
C TRP A 124 -11.26 14.65 -7.67
N ASP A 125 -12.53 14.73 -7.30
CA ASP A 125 -13.44 13.60 -7.31
C ASP A 125 -14.00 13.41 -8.74
N ILE A 126 -14.01 12.16 -9.23
CA ILE A 126 -14.56 11.83 -10.54
C ILE A 126 -16.07 11.65 -10.43
N ILE A 127 -16.83 12.49 -11.15
CA ILE A 127 -18.29 12.51 -11.15
C ILE A 127 -18.86 11.59 -12.24
N ASP A 128 -18.22 11.58 -13.42
CA ASP A 128 -18.61 10.71 -14.55
C ASP A 128 -17.41 9.89 -15.05
N PRO A 129 -17.13 8.73 -14.42
CA PRO A 129 -15.99 7.90 -14.80
C PRO A 129 -16.13 7.34 -16.23
N LEU A 130 -17.35 7.03 -16.68
CA LEU A 130 -17.58 6.45 -18.01
C LEU A 130 -17.21 7.43 -19.13
N SER A 131 -17.63 8.69 -19.01
CA SER A 131 -17.24 9.72 -19.97
C SER A 131 -15.73 9.95 -19.95
N LEU A 132 -15.12 10.04 -18.75
CA LEU A 132 -13.68 10.19 -18.61
C LEU A 132 -12.90 9.07 -19.33
N ILE A 133 -13.31 7.81 -19.17
CA ILE A 133 -12.69 6.66 -19.82
C ILE A 133 -12.79 6.73 -21.34
N GLN A 134 -13.95 7.16 -21.86
CA GLN A 134 -14.13 7.32 -23.31
C GLN A 134 -13.15 8.36 -23.87
N TYR A 135 -12.97 9.49 -23.19
CA TYR A 135 -11.98 10.50 -23.55
C TYR A 135 -10.55 9.95 -23.48
N THR A 136 -10.16 9.32 -22.36
CA THR A 136 -8.83 8.73 -22.19
C THR A 136 -8.53 7.69 -23.28
N THR A 137 -9.48 6.80 -23.57
CA THR A 137 -9.35 5.77 -24.62
C THR A 137 -9.16 6.39 -26.00
N HIS A 138 -9.89 7.47 -26.31
CA HIS A 138 -9.75 8.19 -27.57
C HIS A 138 -8.37 8.84 -27.72
N MET A 139 -7.83 9.41 -26.66
CA MET A 139 -6.49 10.01 -26.63
C MET A 139 -5.38 8.95 -26.78
N ILE A 140 -5.50 7.83 -26.06
CA ILE A 140 -4.59 6.67 -26.21
C ILE A 140 -4.53 6.20 -27.66
N LYS A 141 -5.69 6.06 -28.32
CA LYS A 141 -5.77 5.64 -29.74
C LYS A 141 -5.08 6.61 -30.71
N LYS A 142 -4.96 7.89 -30.33
CA LYS A 142 -4.22 8.90 -31.09
C LYS A 142 -2.73 8.97 -30.73
N GLY A 143 -2.29 8.27 -29.69
CA GLY A 143 -0.92 8.36 -29.16
C GLY A 143 -0.65 9.70 -28.47
N GLU A 144 -1.69 10.38 -27.99
CA GLU A 144 -1.59 11.67 -27.31
C GLU A 144 -1.58 11.46 -25.78
N GLN A 145 -0.84 12.29 -25.04
CA GLN A 145 -0.94 12.35 -23.59
C GLN A 145 -2.28 12.97 -23.19
N PHE A 146 -2.89 12.47 -22.11
CA PHE A 146 -4.14 12.99 -21.59
C PHE A 146 -3.92 13.59 -20.19
N ASP A 147 -4.33 14.84 -20.03
CA ASP A 147 -4.44 15.54 -18.74
C ASP A 147 -5.87 16.11 -18.66
N PRO A 148 -6.72 15.63 -17.72
CA PRO A 148 -8.08 16.13 -17.53
C PRO A 148 -8.15 17.65 -17.38
N MET A 149 -7.17 18.26 -16.71
CA MET A 149 -7.17 19.71 -16.45
C MET A 149 -6.95 20.55 -17.69
N SER A 150 -6.24 19.99 -18.67
CA SER A 150 -5.96 20.64 -19.95
C SER A 150 -7.05 20.39 -20.99
N TYR A 151 -7.90 19.38 -20.77
CA TYR A 151 -8.89 18.92 -21.75
C TYR A 151 -10.31 19.43 -21.46
N PHE A 152 -10.69 19.55 -20.19
CA PHE A 152 -12.03 19.96 -19.79
C PHE A 152 -12.11 21.45 -19.46
N THR A 153 -13.32 22.00 -19.50
CA THR A 153 -13.54 23.43 -19.22
C THR A 153 -13.90 23.62 -17.75
N ALA A 154 -13.20 24.55 -17.11
CA ALA A 154 -13.49 24.99 -15.76
C ALA A 154 -14.85 25.72 -15.68
N SER A 155 -15.70 25.29 -14.75
CA SER A 155 -16.98 25.91 -14.36
C SER A 155 -17.03 26.05 -12.85
N GLN A 156 -17.84 26.98 -12.33
CA GLN A 156 -18.03 27.17 -10.90
C GLN A 156 -19.44 26.78 -10.50
N GLU A 157 -19.57 25.96 -9.46
CA GLU A 157 -20.84 25.46 -8.95
C GLU A 157 -20.74 25.26 -7.44
N ASP A 158 -21.71 25.76 -6.68
CA ASP A 158 -21.78 25.64 -5.22
C ASP A 158 -20.45 25.95 -4.49
N ASP A 159 -19.82 27.07 -4.87
CA ASP A 159 -18.52 27.54 -4.39
C ASP A 159 -17.30 26.63 -4.70
N ARG A 160 -17.48 25.60 -5.54
CA ARG A 160 -16.43 24.67 -5.96
C ARG A 160 -16.12 24.80 -7.44
N MET A 161 -14.90 24.42 -7.80
CA MET A 161 -14.53 24.22 -9.20
C MET A 161 -15.03 22.87 -9.71
N THR A 162 -15.71 22.87 -10.85
CA THR A 162 -16.07 21.68 -11.62
C THR A 162 -15.41 21.73 -12.99
N LEU A 163 -15.06 20.56 -13.52
CA LEU A 163 -14.60 20.40 -14.90
C LEU A 163 -15.69 19.75 -15.72
N VAL A 164 -16.12 20.44 -16.77
CA VAL A 164 -17.19 20.00 -17.66
C VAL A 164 -16.67 19.71 -19.06
N ASP A 165 -17.34 18.78 -19.74
CA ASP A 165 -17.07 18.49 -21.14
C ASP A 165 -17.71 19.51 -22.09
N SER A 166 -17.53 19.29 -23.40
CA SER A 166 -18.03 20.20 -24.45
C SER A 166 -19.55 20.36 -24.51
N VAL A 167 -20.32 19.44 -23.90
CA VAL A 167 -21.78 19.50 -23.85
C VAL A 167 -22.31 19.89 -22.46
N GLY A 168 -21.41 20.19 -21.52
CA GLY A 168 -21.73 20.64 -20.17
C GLY A 168 -21.90 19.52 -19.15
N THR A 169 -21.51 18.28 -19.47
CA THR A 169 -21.51 17.17 -18.52
C THR A 169 -20.40 17.37 -17.50
N GLN A 170 -20.70 17.26 -16.20
CA GLN A 170 -19.69 17.30 -15.14
C GLN A 170 -18.86 16.02 -15.16
N ILE A 171 -17.54 16.18 -15.27
CA ILE A 171 -16.59 15.06 -15.30
C ILE A 171 -15.83 14.97 -13.99
N LEU A 172 -15.29 16.09 -13.51
CA LEU A 172 -14.56 16.18 -12.25
C LEU A 172 -15.09 17.30 -11.38
N ARG A 173 -14.97 17.16 -10.06
CA ARG A 173 -15.26 18.20 -9.09
C ARG A 173 -14.09 18.32 -8.12
N GLU A 174 -13.74 19.54 -7.76
CA GLU A 174 -12.76 19.82 -6.72
C GLU A 174 -13.19 19.15 -5.40
N SER A 175 -12.28 18.39 -4.80
CA SER A 175 -12.60 17.62 -3.60
C SER A 175 -12.76 18.52 -2.37
N ASP A 176 -13.69 18.16 -1.49
CA ASP A 176 -13.92 18.83 -0.19
C ASP A 176 -12.77 18.65 0.79
N GLU A 177 -12.01 17.57 0.63
CA GLU A 177 -11.13 17.04 1.67
C GLU A 177 -9.66 17.30 1.40
N LYS A 178 -9.35 18.39 0.67
CA LYS A 178 -7.97 18.77 0.31
C LYS A 178 -6.96 18.76 1.47
N LYS A 179 -7.44 18.92 2.71
CA LYS A 179 -6.60 18.96 3.93
C LYS A 179 -6.60 17.64 4.72
N ALA A 180 -7.60 16.78 4.53
CA ALA A 180 -7.76 15.52 5.29
C ALA A 180 -7.21 14.31 4.53
N ARG A 181 -7.10 14.40 3.20
CA ARG A 181 -6.39 13.42 2.38
C ARG A 181 -4.89 13.61 2.65
N PHE A 182 -4.35 12.75 3.50
CA PHE A 182 -2.95 12.76 3.95
C PHE A 182 -1.99 13.17 2.82
N VAL A 183 -1.26 14.27 3.03
CA VAL A 183 -0.17 14.70 2.15
C VAL A 183 1.04 13.81 2.46
N LEU A 184 1.09 12.64 1.84
CA LEU A 184 2.30 11.84 1.82
C LEU A 184 3.13 12.30 0.63
N GLU A 185 4.27 12.95 0.90
CA GLU A 185 5.33 13.00 -0.10
C GLU A 185 5.75 11.55 -0.36
N ASN A 186 5.45 11.06 -1.56
CA ASN A 186 5.64 9.67 -1.91
C ASN A 186 6.86 9.54 -2.82
N TYR A 187 7.70 8.54 -2.52
CA TYR A 187 8.78 8.14 -3.39
C TYR A 187 8.29 7.11 -4.39
N TYR A 188 8.55 7.38 -5.65
CA TYR A 188 8.24 6.47 -6.73
C TYR A 188 9.47 6.18 -7.56
N PHE A 189 9.41 5.03 -8.21
CA PHE A 189 10.47 4.53 -9.05
C PHE A 189 9.95 4.19 -10.44
N GLU A 190 10.84 4.33 -11.41
CA GLU A 190 10.64 3.84 -12.75
C GLU A 190 11.76 2.87 -13.12
N VAL A 191 11.40 1.88 -13.93
CA VAL A 191 12.32 0.92 -14.51
C VAL A 191 12.34 1.14 -16.01
N LEU A 192 13.49 1.57 -16.53
CA LEU A 192 13.74 1.67 -17.96
C LEU A 192 14.42 0.39 -18.43
N ASP A 193 14.03 -0.08 -19.60
CA ASP A 193 14.70 -1.19 -20.25
C ASP A 193 16.07 -0.79 -20.84
N LYS A 194 16.79 -1.77 -21.40
CA LYS A 194 18.09 -1.58 -22.04
C LYS A 194 18.10 -0.60 -23.23
N SER A 195 16.93 -0.28 -23.78
CA SER A 195 16.78 0.72 -24.85
C SER A 195 16.49 2.13 -24.34
N GLY A 196 16.36 2.28 -23.00
CA GLY A 196 15.99 3.52 -22.34
C GLY A 196 14.49 3.80 -22.37
N VAL A 197 13.67 2.84 -22.77
CA VAL A 197 12.21 2.98 -22.76
C VAL A 197 11.70 2.64 -21.37
N CYS A 198 10.86 3.50 -20.80
CA CYS A 198 10.21 3.25 -19.52
C CYS A 198 9.29 2.02 -19.64
N ALA A 199 9.67 0.93 -18.99
CA ALA A 199 8.92 -0.32 -18.97
C ALA A 199 7.88 -0.32 -17.85
N LEU A 200 8.25 0.19 -16.68
CA LEU A 200 7.36 0.37 -15.53
C LEU A 200 7.61 1.74 -14.91
N ASN A 201 6.54 2.36 -14.42
CA ASN A 201 6.56 3.65 -13.73
C ASN A 201 5.67 3.55 -12.47
N GLN A 202 5.70 4.60 -11.66
CA GLN A 202 4.94 4.71 -10.40
C GLN A 202 5.08 3.49 -9.48
N ILE A 203 6.27 2.88 -9.43
CA ILE A 203 6.50 1.80 -8.48
C ILE A 203 6.74 2.45 -7.12
N PRO A 204 5.87 2.28 -6.12
CA PRO A 204 6.13 2.85 -4.80
C PRO A 204 7.26 2.08 -4.12
N LEU A 205 7.95 2.70 -3.15
CA LEU A 205 9.13 2.09 -2.51
C LEU A 205 8.80 0.73 -1.88
N GLU A 206 7.62 0.60 -1.27
CA GLU A 206 7.15 -0.62 -0.61
C GLU A 206 6.99 -1.80 -1.58
N ASP A 207 6.71 -1.57 -2.86
CA ASP A 207 6.55 -2.62 -3.87
C ASP A 207 7.84 -2.85 -4.70
N LEU A 208 8.86 -1.99 -4.57
CA LEU A 208 10.04 -2.00 -5.44
C LEU A 208 10.82 -3.32 -5.40
N ALA A 209 11.03 -3.93 -4.23
CA ALA A 209 11.72 -5.21 -4.12
C ALA A 209 10.96 -6.32 -4.85
N GLY A 210 9.65 -6.42 -4.59
CA GLY A 210 8.78 -7.40 -5.23
C GLY A 210 8.76 -7.25 -6.75
N VAL A 211 8.65 -6.01 -7.24
CA VAL A 211 8.67 -5.66 -8.66
C VAL A 211 9.98 -6.08 -9.32
N LEU A 212 11.13 -5.64 -8.78
CA LEU A 212 12.43 -5.94 -9.37
C LEU A 212 12.73 -7.44 -9.36
N TYR A 213 12.46 -8.11 -8.24
CA TYR A 213 12.65 -9.56 -8.14
C TYR A 213 11.76 -10.32 -9.14
N SER A 214 10.52 -9.87 -9.34
CA SER A 214 9.59 -10.50 -10.27
C SER A 214 10.05 -10.37 -11.72
N LEU A 215 10.50 -9.18 -12.13
CA LEU A 215 11.08 -8.96 -13.46
C LEU A 215 12.32 -9.82 -13.71
N LEU A 216 13.26 -9.83 -12.76
CA LEU A 216 14.49 -10.60 -12.83
C LEU A 216 14.24 -12.11 -12.95
N ASN A 217 13.13 -12.60 -12.41
CA ASN A 217 12.77 -14.01 -12.42
C ASN A 217 11.75 -14.40 -13.51
N GLY A 218 11.43 -13.45 -14.40
CA GLY A 218 10.75 -13.71 -15.67
C GLY A 218 9.25 -13.45 -15.69
N MET A 219 8.71 -12.66 -14.77
CA MET A 219 7.42 -12.01 -15.00
C MET A 219 7.55 -10.91 -16.05
N THR A 220 6.56 -10.83 -16.93
CA THR A 220 6.44 -9.76 -17.92
C THR A 220 6.04 -8.44 -17.25
N VAL A 221 6.26 -7.33 -17.94
CA VAL A 221 5.81 -5.99 -17.50
C VAL A 221 4.32 -6.00 -17.16
N SER A 222 3.47 -6.58 -18.02
CA SER A 222 2.02 -6.67 -17.78
C SER A 222 1.70 -7.44 -16.51
N GLU A 223 2.30 -8.63 -16.31
CA GLU A 223 2.08 -9.44 -15.11
C GLU A 223 2.52 -8.70 -13.84
N VAL A 224 3.61 -7.93 -13.91
CA VAL A 224 4.08 -7.11 -12.78
C VAL A 224 3.12 -5.96 -12.50
N LYS A 225 2.61 -5.26 -13.53
CA LYS A 225 1.61 -4.20 -13.35
C LYS A 225 0.36 -4.76 -12.67
N ASP A 226 -0.16 -5.88 -13.17
CA ASP A 226 -1.39 -6.49 -12.65
C ASP A 226 -1.25 -6.96 -11.20
N MET A 227 -0.08 -7.44 -10.81
CA MET A 227 0.17 -7.97 -9.46
C MET A 227 0.51 -6.87 -8.44
N PHE A 228 1.32 -5.89 -8.83
CA PHE A 228 1.93 -4.96 -7.87
C PHE A 228 1.48 -3.51 -8.01
N LEU A 229 1.04 -3.06 -9.19
CA LEU A 229 0.82 -1.63 -9.43
C LEU A 229 -0.66 -1.29 -9.63
N ASN A 230 -1.41 -2.18 -10.27
CA ASN A 230 -2.84 -2.00 -10.47
C ASN A 230 -3.62 -2.31 -9.18
N PRO A 231 -4.76 -1.65 -8.94
CA PRO A 231 -5.60 -1.83 -7.74
C PRO A 231 -6.43 -3.13 -7.77
N TYR A 232 -5.82 -4.18 -8.31
CA TYR A 232 -6.44 -5.45 -8.64
C TYR A 232 -6.69 -6.35 -7.43
N ASN A 233 -6.36 -5.90 -6.23
CA ASN A 233 -6.81 -6.51 -4.98
C ASN A 233 -8.22 -6.07 -4.56
N MET A 234 -8.83 -5.08 -5.24
CA MET A 234 -10.18 -4.63 -4.91
C MET A 234 -11.29 -5.58 -5.40
N THR A 235 -12.30 -5.77 -4.56
CA THR A 235 -13.57 -6.41 -4.88
C THR A 235 -14.54 -5.44 -5.54
N ARG A 236 -15.53 -5.96 -6.28
CA ARG A 236 -16.55 -5.12 -6.93
C ARG A 236 -17.35 -4.29 -5.92
N ASN A 237 -17.71 -4.85 -4.77
CA ASN A 237 -18.45 -4.11 -3.74
C ASN A 237 -17.62 -2.91 -3.23
N GLN A 238 -16.31 -3.08 -3.04
CA GLN A 238 -15.43 -1.95 -2.67
C GLN A 238 -15.40 -0.87 -3.75
N VAL A 239 -15.38 -1.26 -5.03
CA VAL A 239 -15.39 -0.31 -6.16
C VAL A 239 -16.70 0.49 -6.19
N GLU A 240 -17.84 -0.17 -5.96
CA GLU A 240 -19.17 0.47 -5.97
C GLU A 240 -19.40 1.42 -4.77
N GLU A 241 -18.70 1.19 -3.66
CA GLU A 241 -18.80 2.00 -2.43
C GLU A 241 -17.76 3.14 -2.37
N CYS A 242 -16.85 3.21 -3.34
CA CYS A 242 -15.78 4.21 -3.36
C CYS A 242 -15.99 5.28 -4.42
N VAL A 243 -15.36 6.42 -4.15
CA VAL A 243 -15.18 7.48 -5.14
C VAL A 243 -13.84 7.25 -5.85
N LEU A 244 -13.87 7.28 -7.19
CA LEU A 244 -12.66 7.39 -7.97
C LEU A 244 -12.15 8.83 -7.87
N VAL A 245 -10.88 8.98 -7.52
CA VAL A 245 -10.23 10.27 -7.29
C VAL A 245 -9.09 10.42 -8.28
N TYR A 246 -8.88 11.65 -8.73
CA TYR A 246 -7.75 12.08 -9.54
C TYR A 246 -6.88 13.06 -8.77
N ASP A 247 -5.63 12.68 -8.56
CA ASP A 247 -4.64 13.49 -7.86
C ASP A 247 -3.59 14.02 -8.84
N ARG A 248 -3.19 15.28 -8.65
CA ARG A 248 -2.13 15.92 -9.43
C ARG A 248 -0.94 16.22 -8.57
N TYR A 249 0.23 15.89 -9.09
CA TYR A 249 1.50 16.03 -8.40
C TYR A 249 2.48 16.88 -9.21
N MET A 250 3.30 17.63 -8.49
CA MET A 250 4.61 18.05 -8.98
C MET A 250 5.60 16.91 -8.73
N MET A 251 6.49 16.68 -9.68
CA MET A 251 7.55 15.67 -9.57
C MET A 251 8.90 16.35 -9.36
N SER A 252 9.76 15.72 -8.58
CA SER A 252 11.17 16.08 -8.58
C SER A 252 11.87 15.67 -9.87
N GLU A 253 13.09 16.17 -10.06
CA GLU A 253 14.01 15.55 -11.00
C GLU A 253 14.19 14.06 -10.68
N LYS A 254 14.44 13.26 -11.72
CA LYS A 254 14.67 11.83 -11.61
C LYS A 254 16.14 11.54 -11.32
N ARG A 255 16.39 10.69 -10.33
CA ARG A 255 17.74 10.29 -9.93
C ARG A 255 17.93 8.79 -10.13
N LYS A 256 19.00 8.40 -10.82
CA LYS A 256 19.40 7.00 -10.90
C LYS A 256 19.77 6.47 -9.51
N ILE A 257 19.22 5.32 -9.14
CA ILE A 257 19.47 4.67 -7.86
C ILE A 257 20.62 3.67 -8.01
N GLU A 258 21.68 3.82 -7.22
CA GLU A 258 22.84 2.91 -7.23
C GLU A 258 23.23 2.45 -5.82
N SER A 259 22.77 3.16 -4.78
CA SER A 259 23.13 2.95 -3.39
C SER A 259 22.01 3.37 -2.43
N VAL A 260 22.09 2.94 -1.17
CA VAL A 260 21.14 3.35 -0.12
C VAL A 260 21.10 4.87 0.05
N ALA A 261 22.25 5.54 -0.11
CA ALA A 261 22.33 6.99 -0.03
C ALA A 261 21.50 7.70 -1.10
N ASP A 262 21.23 7.05 -2.25
CA ASP A 262 20.39 7.64 -3.30
C ASP A 262 18.92 7.67 -2.91
N PHE A 263 18.42 6.68 -2.14
CA PHE A 263 17.07 6.73 -1.59
C PHE A 263 16.90 7.91 -0.63
N ILE A 264 17.83 8.06 0.32
CA ILE A 264 17.82 9.13 1.31
C ILE A 264 17.92 10.51 0.64
N ALA A 265 18.63 10.60 -0.48
CA ALA A 265 18.79 11.85 -1.19
C ALA A 265 17.54 12.29 -1.96
N LEU A 266 16.54 11.42 -2.18
CA LEU A 266 15.33 11.75 -2.92
C LEU A 266 14.60 12.95 -2.30
N ASP A 267 14.48 12.99 -0.97
CA ASP A 267 13.81 14.06 -0.20
C ASP A 267 14.31 15.46 -0.55
N SER A 268 15.60 15.55 -0.89
CA SER A 268 16.28 16.80 -1.15
C SER A 268 16.25 17.24 -2.61
N LEU A 269 15.71 16.41 -3.51
CA LEU A 269 15.66 16.74 -4.93
C LEU A 269 14.70 17.90 -5.16
N PRO A 270 15.08 18.89 -5.98
CA PRO A 270 14.20 20.01 -6.29
C PRO A 270 12.99 19.49 -7.06
N LEU A 271 11.81 20.03 -6.72
CA LEU A 271 10.62 19.88 -7.55
C LEU A 271 10.86 20.60 -8.87
N ASP A 272 10.55 19.91 -9.96
CA ASP A 272 10.60 20.49 -11.29
C ASP A 272 9.49 21.54 -11.40
N THR A 273 9.91 22.80 -11.29
CA THR A 273 9.04 23.97 -11.46
C THR A 273 9.22 24.63 -12.82
N GLU A 274 10.21 24.19 -13.61
CA GLU A 274 10.56 24.76 -14.91
C GLU A 274 9.77 24.10 -16.04
N PHE A 275 9.45 22.81 -15.92
CA PHE A 275 8.52 22.11 -16.80
C PHE A 275 7.14 22.07 -16.12
N GLN A 276 6.15 22.77 -16.68
CA GLN A 276 4.76 22.82 -16.20
C GLN A 276 4.00 21.47 -16.26
N GLY A 277 4.72 20.34 -16.33
CA GLY A 277 4.14 19.02 -16.40
C GLY A 277 3.68 18.57 -15.01
N TYR A 278 2.37 18.63 -14.79
CA TYR A 278 1.77 17.92 -13.67
C TYR A 278 1.70 16.43 -14.00
N TYR A 279 1.93 15.60 -12.99
CA TYR A 279 1.73 14.18 -13.09
C TYR A 279 0.39 13.80 -12.47
N GLY A 280 -0.42 13.08 -13.22
CA GLY A 280 -1.74 12.65 -12.79
C GLY A 280 -1.78 11.18 -12.42
N GLU A 281 -2.53 10.84 -11.37
CA GLU A 281 -2.84 9.46 -11.02
C GLU A 281 -4.27 9.32 -10.50
N TYR A 282 -4.78 8.11 -10.58
CA TYR A 282 -6.10 7.74 -10.09
C TYR A 282 -6.01 6.77 -8.92
N SER A 283 -6.94 6.87 -7.98
CA SER A 283 -7.09 5.92 -6.88
C SER A 283 -8.54 5.89 -6.38
N TYR A 284 -8.94 4.82 -5.69
CA TYR A 284 -10.26 4.70 -5.07
C TYR A 284 -10.20 5.03 -3.58
N TRP A 285 -11.13 5.86 -3.16
CA TRP A 285 -11.24 6.37 -1.80
C TRP A 285 -12.62 6.11 -1.20
N LEU A 286 -12.64 5.80 0.09
CA LEU A 286 -13.85 5.86 0.88
C LEU A 286 -14.09 7.33 1.27
N GLU A 287 -15.07 7.97 0.61
CA GLU A 287 -15.36 9.40 0.76
C GLU A 287 -15.62 9.78 2.23
N GLU A 288 -16.44 9.01 2.95
CA GLU A 288 -16.79 9.34 4.35
C GLU A 288 -15.67 9.18 5.37
N GLU A 289 -14.60 8.46 5.03
CA GLU A 289 -13.47 8.19 5.94
C GLU A 289 -12.21 8.95 5.55
N CYS A 290 -12.20 9.61 4.39
CA CYS A 290 -10.98 10.20 3.81
C CYS A 290 -9.84 9.17 3.69
N ILE A 291 -10.14 7.89 3.42
CA ILE A 291 -9.13 6.81 3.34
C ILE A 291 -8.99 6.32 1.90
N ARG A 292 -7.75 6.32 1.41
CA ARG A 292 -7.38 5.64 0.16
C ARG A 292 -7.41 4.14 0.39
N ILE A 293 -8.21 3.42 -0.38
CA ILE A 293 -8.33 1.96 -0.24
C ILE A 293 -7.67 1.18 -1.38
N SER A 294 -7.19 1.87 -2.41
CA SER A 294 -6.51 1.26 -3.55
C SER A 294 -5.08 1.75 -3.68
N ARG A 295 -4.27 1.00 -4.44
CA ARG A 295 -3.05 1.54 -5.04
C ARG A 295 -3.42 2.65 -6.03
N SER A 296 -2.52 3.62 -6.19
CA SER A 296 -2.62 4.61 -7.27
C SER A 296 -2.21 3.96 -8.61
N PHE A 297 -2.83 4.40 -9.70
CA PHE A 297 -2.49 3.95 -11.05
C PHE A 297 -2.49 5.12 -12.05
N GLY A 298 -1.71 4.98 -13.12
CA GLY A 298 -1.45 6.07 -14.05
C GLY A 298 -2.65 6.41 -14.93
N VAL A 299 -2.67 7.65 -15.46
CA VAL A 299 -3.79 8.13 -16.28
C VAL A 299 -4.11 7.22 -17.46
N MET A 300 -3.05 6.70 -18.09
CA MET A 300 -3.17 5.86 -19.29
C MET A 300 -3.66 4.45 -18.99
N ASP A 301 -3.59 4.01 -17.73
CA ASP A 301 -4.07 2.69 -17.29
C ASP A 301 -5.57 2.71 -16.92
N LEU A 302 -6.19 3.89 -16.81
CA LEU A 302 -7.58 4.05 -16.38
C LEU A 302 -8.57 3.17 -17.15
N PRO A 303 -8.57 3.11 -18.50
CA PRO A 303 -9.57 2.31 -19.21
C PRO A 303 -9.49 0.82 -18.86
N GLU A 304 -8.28 0.26 -18.86
CA GLU A 304 -8.07 -1.16 -18.55
C GLU A 304 -8.40 -1.46 -17.09
N VAL A 305 -7.91 -0.64 -16.16
CA VAL A 305 -8.18 -0.82 -14.73
C VAL A 305 -9.66 -0.75 -14.44
N PHE A 306 -10.36 0.23 -15.01
CA PHE A 306 -11.80 0.37 -14.81
C PHE A 306 -12.57 -0.81 -15.39
N ASP A 307 -12.25 -1.25 -16.61
CA ASP A 307 -12.90 -2.40 -17.23
C ASP A 307 -12.73 -3.65 -16.37
N VAL A 308 -11.52 -3.93 -15.88
CA VAL A 308 -11.22 -5.10 -15.05
C VAL A 308 -11.96 -5.04 -13.70
N LEU A 309 -11.95 -3.89 -13.03
CA LEU A 309 -12.57 -3.73 -11.71
C LEU A 309 -14.10 -3.82 -11.73
N ASN A 310 -14.73 -3.47 -12.85
CA ASN A 310 -16.19 -3.51 -13.01
C ASN A 310 -16.73 -4.85 -13.56
N MET A 311 -15.88 -5.88 -13.73
CA MET A 311 -16.33 -7.21 -14.16
C MET A 311 -17.01 -7.99 -13.02
N GLU A 312 -18.22 -8.51 -13.25
CA GLU A 312 -19.01 -9.20 -12.21
C GLU A 312 -18.35 -10.48 -11.64
N ASN A 313 -17.59 -11.21 -12.46
CA ASN A 313 -17.00 -12.50 -12.10
C ASN A 313 -15.48 -12.48 -12.24
N ARG A 314 -14.85 -11.50 -11.60
CA ARG A 314 -13.41 -11.35 -11.62
C ARG A 314 -12.73 -12.49 -10.86
N LYS A 315 -11.85 -13.22 -11.55
CA LYS A 315 -10.82 -14.05 -10.93
C LYS A 315 -9.48 -13.55 -11.43
N VAL A 316 -8.65 -13.04 -10.52
CA VAL A 316 -7.24 -12.76 -10.85
C VAL A 316 -6.57 -14.13 -10.94
N GLU A 317 -6.40 -14.64 -12.15
CA GLU A 317 -5.67 -15.88 -12.33
C GLU A 317 -4.20 -15.63 -12.00
N VAL A 318 -3.63 -16.51 -11.17
CA VAL A 318 -2.19 -16.51 -10.92
C VAL A 318 -1.49 -16.83 -12.22
N SER A 319 -0.76 -15.86 -12.76
CA SER A 319 -0.05 -16.06 -14.01
C SER A 319 1.04 -17.12 -13.86
N HIS A 320 1.45 -17.73 -14.98
CA HIS A 320 2.56 -18.68 -14.96
C HIS A 320 3.85 -18.03 -14.46
N GLY A 321 4.06 -16.74 -14.76
CA GLY A 321 5.16 -15.94 -14.22
C GLY A 321 5.12 -15.83 -12.70
N ALA A 322 3.96 -15.48 -12.11
CA ALA A 322 3.81 -15.35 -10.66
C ALA A 322 4.10 -16.66 -9.92
N SER A 323 3.61 -17.80 -10.43
CA SER A 323 3.93 -19.11 -9.86
C SER A 323 5.42 -19.43 -9.91
N LYS A 324 6.07 -19.15 -11.05
CA LYS A 324 7.53 -19.36 -11.22
C LYS A 324 8.36 -18.50 -10.26
N VAL A 325 7.98 -17.23 -10.08
CA VAL A 325 8.64 -16.29 -9.15
C VAL A 325 8.52 -16.80 -7.72
N SER A 326 7.32 -17.22 -7.32
CA SER A 326 7.09 -17.83 -6.00
C SER A 326 7.94 -19.09 -5.81
N ASP A 327 7.93 -20.01 -6.77
CA ASP A 327 8.67 -21.26 -6.69
C ASP A 327 10.18 -21.03 -6.54
N LYS A 328 10.72 -20.04 -7.27
CA LYS A 328 12.12 -19.67 -7.16
C LYS A 328 12.45 -19.13 -5.78
N LEU A 329 11.66 -18.19 -5.27
CA LEU A 329 11.89 -17.57 -3.95
C LEU A 329 11.83 -18.61 -2.82
N LEU A 330 10.83 -19.50 -2.88
CA LEU A 330 10.68 -20.59 -1.92
C LEU A 330 11.83 -21.60 -2.01
N SER A 331 12.32 -21.89 -3.21
CA SER A 331 13.45 -22.81 -3.39
C SER A 331 14.72 -22.23 -2.76
N ASP A 332 15.00 -20.95 -3.00
CA ASP A 332 16.17 -20.26 -2.44
C ASP A 332 16.10 -20.13 -0.92
N ALA A 333 14.89 -19.94 -0.37
CA ALA A 333 14.65 -19.92 1.07
C ALA A 333 14.94 -21.30 1.70
N VAL A 334 14.44 -22.37 1.10
CA VAL A 334 14.70 -23.76 1.55
C VAL A 334 16.19 -24.10 1.48
N GLU A 335 16.89 -23.70 0.42
CA GLU A 335 18.35 -23.87 0.30
C GLU A 335 19.14 -23.10 1.37
N SER A 336 18.48 -22.18 2.07
CA SER A 336 19.04 -21.38 3.15
C SER A 336 18.47 -21.76 4.52
N ASP A 337 17.81 -22.92 4.61
CA ASP A 337 17.20 -23.45 5.83
C ASP A 337 16.09 -22.54 6.41
N ILE A 338 15.37 -21.83 5.53
CA ILE A 338 14.27 -20.94 5.90
C ILE A 338 12.94 -21.55 5.45
N LEU A 339 12.06 -21.81 6.41
CA LEU A 339 10.65 -22.12 6.18
C LEU A 339 9.86 -20.82 6.08
N ILE A 340 9.07 -20.67 5.02
CA ILE A 340 8.15 -19.55 4.87
C ILE A 340 6.73 -20.05 5.16
N LEU A 341 6.09 -19.40 6.12
CA LEU A 341 4.68 -19.55 6.45
C LEU A 341 3.90 -18.41 5.81
N ARG A 342 2.73 -18.73 5.28
CA ARG A 342 1.77 -17.76 4.74
C ARG A 342 0.64 -17.56 5.73
N ASP A 343 0.34 -16.29 5.99
CA ASP A 343 -0.77 -15.83 6.81
C ASP A 343 -1.66 -14.94 5.94
N ASP A 344 -2.88 -15.39 5.65
CA ASP A 344 -3.89 -14.53 5.03
C ASP A 344 -4.84 -14.02 6.10
N ARG A 345 -5.16 -12.73 6.07
CA ARG A 345 -6.12 -12.12 6.99
C ARG A 345 -6.99 -11.11 6.27
N ILE A 346 -8.20 -10.95 6.81
CA ILE A 346 -9.16 -9.96 6.35
C ILE A 346 -9.55 -9.12 7.56
N GLN A 347 -9.35 -7.80 7.47
CA GLN A 347 -9.74 -6.88 8.54
C GLN A 347 -11.25 -6.75 8.62
N THR A 348 -11.95 -7.50 9.46
CA THR A 348 -13.41 -7.47 9.47
C THR A 348 -14.02 -6.20 10.04
N ARG A 349 -13.39 -5.53 11.02
CA ARG A 349 -13.97 -4.33 11.68
C ARG A 349 -12.89 -3.35 12.16
N VAL A 350 -13.27 -2.09 12.25
CA VAL A 350 -12.64 -1.08 13.12
C VAL A 350 -13.65 -0.70 14.20
N CYS A 351 -13.18 -0.67 15.43
CA CYS A 351 -13.96 -0.33 16.60
C CYS A 351 -13.32 0.84 17.33
N ASP A 352 -14.16 1.78 17.75
CA ASP A 352 -13.77 2.82 18.69
C ASP A 352 -13.80 2.26 20.10
N THR A 353 -12.79 2.60 20.89
CA THR A 353 -12.73 2.23 22.29
C THR A 353 -13.59 3.21 23.10
N SER A 354 -14.45 2.69 23.99
CA SER A 354 -15.37 3.50 24.81
C SER A 354 -15.08 3.38 26.30
N GLU A 355 -14.57 2.23 26.73
CA GLU A 355 -13.94 2.07 28.04
C GLU A 355 -12.69 1.23 27.91
N LEU A 356 -11.56 1.75 28.38
CA LEU A 356 -10.28 1.05 28.38
C LEU A 356 -9.57 1.31 29.71
N GLU A 357 -9.37 0.26 30.49
CA GLU A 357 -8.65 0.33 31.77
C GLU A 357 -7.37 -0.49 31.72
N TYR A 358 -6.31 0.11 32.24
CA TYR A 358 -4.99 -0.49 32.30
C TYR A 358 -4.49 -0.64 33.72
N GLN A 359 -4.05 -1.84 34.06
CA GLN A 359 -3.60 -2.20 35.40
C GLN A 359 -2.47 -3.22 35.31
N ASP A 360 -1.37 -2.96 36.01
CA ASP A 360 -0.24 -3.91 36.18
C ASP A 360 0.29 -4.51 34.87
N GLY A 361 0.38 -3.73 33.80
CA GLY A 361 0.89 -4.23 32.52
C GLY A 361 -0.19 -4.75 31.56
N LYS A 362 -1.46 -4.76 31.97
CA LYS A 362 -2.56 -5.42 31.27
C LYS A 362 -3.77 -4.52 31.07
N ILE A 363 -4.45 -4.69 29.95
CA ILE A 363 -5.79 -4.15 29.74
C ILE A 363 -6.77 -5.07 30.49
N VAL A 364 -7.50 -4.51 31.45
CA VAL A 364 -8.36 -5.28 32.38
C VAL A 364 -9.86 -5.00 32.21
N ASN A 365 -10.22 -3.84 31.67
CA ASN A 365 -11.57 -3.55 31.19
C ASN A 365 -11.46 -3.01 29.77
N PHE A 366 -12.30 -3.53 28.88
CA PHE A 366 -12.26 -3.19 27.47
C PHE A 366 -13.67 -3.27 26.87
N ILE A 367 -14.26 -2.10 26.66
CA ILE A 367 -15.51 -1.91 25.93
C ILE A 367 -15.19 -1.12 24.68
N TYR A 368 -15.71 -1.61 23.56
CA TYR A 368 -15.57 -0.98 22.27
C TYR A 368 -16.91 -1.03 21.54
N GLU A 369 -17.11 -0.08 20.65
CA GLU A 369 -18.25 -0.04 19.76
C GLU A 369 -17.76 -0.19 18.32
N GLU A 370 -18.38 -1.11 17.58
CA GLU A 370 -18.17 -1.18 16.13
C GLU A 370 -18.68 0.13 15.53
N ARG A 371 -17.89 0.78 14.67
CA ARG A 371 -18.34 1.98 13.95
C ARG A 371 -19.56 1.62 13.10
N LYS A 372 -20.72 2.18 13.46
CA LYS A 372 -22.05 1.71 12.99
C LYS A 372 -22.43 2.11 11.57
N ASP A 373 -21.77 3.11 10.99
CA ASP A 373 -22.19 3.71 9.72
C ASP A 373 -21.25 3.44 8.55
N LYS A 374 -20.14 2.71 8.76
CA LYS A 374 -19.04 2.78 7.81
C LYS A 374 -18.56 1.39 7.46
N VAL A 375 -18.43 1.18 6.15
CA VAL A 375 -18.02 -0.02 5.43
C VAL A 375 -17.38 -1.06 6.33
N SER A 376 -17.90 -2.28 6.24
CA SER A 376 -17.18 -3.43 6.73
C SER A 376 -15.83 -3.44 6.02
N LEU A 377 -14.77 -2.96 6.69
CA LEU A 377 -13.38 -3.04 6.22
C LEU A 377 -12.95 -4.47 5.89
N SER A 378 -13.87 -5.45 6.09
CA SER A 378 -13.84 -6.89 5.81
C SER A 378 -13.51 -7.29 4.39
N THR A 379 -12.78 -6.47 3.66
CA THR A 379 -12.37 -6.73 2.28
C THR A 379 -10.91 -6.33 2.02
N PHE A 380 -10.16 -5.80 3.00
CA PHE A 380 -8.69 -5.78 2.91
C PHE A 380 -8.14 -7.17 3.19
N HIS A 381 -8.08 -7.98 2.13
CA HIS A 381 -7.33 -9.21 2.16
C HIS A 381 -5.83 -8.89 2.11
N GLU A 382 -5.15 -9.21 3.20
CA GLU A 382 -3.70 -9.08 3.34
C GLU A 382 -3.08 -10.48 3.31
N THR A 383 -2.07 -10.66 2.47
CA THR A 383 -1.23 -11.85 2.46
C THR A 383 0.13 -11.47 3.03
N LEU A 384 0.45 -12.05 4.17
CA LEU A 384 1.67 -11.80 4.93
C LEU A 384 2.48 -13.08 5.08
N PHE A 385 3.78 -12.92 5.36
CA PHE A 385 4.72 -14.02 5.45
C PHE A 385 5.55 -13.94 6.73
N THR A 386 5.75 -15.12 7.32
CA THR A 386 6.60 -15.34 8.47
C THR A 386 7.71 -16.31 8.10
N GLY A 387 8.96 -15.97 8.41
CA GLY A 387 10.14 -16.76 8.10
C GLY A 387 10.74 -17.38 9.35
N ILE A 388 10.94 -18.69 9.34
CA ILE A 388 11.48 -19.45 10.47
C ILE A 388 12.71 -20.22 10.02
N ASN A 389 13.80 -20.15 10.77
CA ASN A 389 14.94 -21.03 10.54
C ASN A 389 14.57 -22.48 10.95
N GLN A 390 14.68 -23.44 10.02
CA GLN A 390 14.19 -24.80 10.24
C GLN A 390 15.04 -25.56 11.28
N GLU A 391 16.35 -25.35 11.33
CA GLU A 391 17.21 -26.02 12.29
C GLU A 391 16.97 -25.54 13.73
N THR A 392 16.90 -24.22 13.93
CA THR A 392 16.85 -23.60 15.28
C THR A 392 15.43 -23.30 15.76
N GLN A 393 14.44 -23.31 14.86
CA GLN A 393 13.06 -22.89 15.13
C GLN A 393 12.94 -21.42 15.57
N VAL A 394 13.95 -20.60 15.27
CA VAL A 394 13.93 -19.16 15.56
C VAL A 394 13.20 -18.42 14.44
N GLU A 395 12.28 -17.55 14.83
CA GLU A 395 11.63 -16.60 13.91
C GLU A 395 12.66 -15.57 13.43
N LEU A 396 12.81 -15.46 12.12
CA LEU A 396 13.74 -14.53 11.46
C LEU A 396 13.05 -13.22 11.07
N PHE A 397 11.78 -13.31 10.71
CA PHE A 397 10.89 -12.20 10.40
C PHE A 397 9.43 -12.66 10.49
N LYS A 398 8.51 -11.70 10.66
CA LYS A 398 7.09 -11.96 10.91
C LYS A 398 6.23 -10.92 10.21
N GLU A 399 5.10 -11.39 9.68
CA GLU A 399 4.03 -10.54 9.13
C GLU A 399 4.54 -9.53 8.06
N LEU A 400 5.42 -9.97 7.16
CA LEU A 400 5.92 -9.13 6.06
C LEU A 400 5.09 -9.33 4.79
N THR A 401 4.91 -8.26 4.00
CA THR A 401 4.35 -8.39 2.64
C THR A 401 5.30 -9.16 1.72
N PHE A 402 4.87 -9.52 0.51
CA PHE A 402 5.74 -10.19 -0.46
C PHE A 402 7.03 -9.39 -0.74
N SER A 403 6.90 -8.09 -1.01
CA SER A 403 8.02 -7.21 -1.33
C SER A 403 8.99 -7.07 -0.14
N GLN A 404 8.46 -6.88 1.08
CA GLN A 404 9.26 -6.85 2.30
C GLN A 404 9.98 -8.19 2.55
N THR A 405 9.30 -9.32 2.31
CA THR A 405 9.88 -10.66 2.43
C THR A 405 11.03 -10.86 1.46
N VAL A 406 10.86 -10.43 0.20
CA VAL A 406 11.92 -10.44 -0.80
C VAL A 406 13.12 -9.62 -0.32
N ALA A 407 12.92 -8.37 0.12
CA ALA A 407 14.00 -7.51 0.61
C ALA A 407 14.74 -8.13 1.81
N ARG A 408 13.99 -8.64 2.80
CA ARG A 408 14.53 -9.31 3.98
C ARG A 408 15.34 -10.56 3.63
N LEU A 409 14.89 -11.38 2.68
CA LEU A 409 15.61 -12.57 2.24
C LEU A 409 16.91 -12.20 1.52
N GLN A 410 16.91 -11.18 0.66
CA GLN A 410 18.14 -10.68 0.02
C GLN A 410 19.18 -10.24 1.07
N MET A 411 18.73 -9.56 2.12
CA MET A 411 19.59 -9.19 3.25
C MET A 411 20.20 -10.41 3.95
N LEU A 412 19.38 -11.41 4.27
CA LEU A 412 19.83 -12.64 4.93
C LEU A 412 20.81 -13.43 4.06
N TRP A 413 20.59 -13.51 2.74
CA TRP A 413 21.50 -14.21 1.83
C TRP A 413 22.83 -13.50 1.68
N LYS A 414 22.81 -12.17 1.52
CA LYS A 414 24.03 -11.34 1.49
C LYS A 414 24.87 -11.51 2.76
N ALA A 415 24.23 -11.50 3.93
CA ALA A 415 24.91 -11.72 5.21
C ALA A 415 25.60 -13.10 5.31
N ASN A 416 25.05 -14.10 4.62
CA ASN A 416 25.57 -15.46 4.55
C ASN A 416 26.54 -15.70 3.37
N GLY A 417 26.87 -14.67 2.59
CA GLY A 417 27.82 -14.73 1.48
C GLY A 417 27.30 -15.48 0.23
N LYS A 418 25.97 -15.51 0.04
CA LYS A 418 25.32 -16.06 -1.16
C LYS A 418 25.00 -14.96 -2.17
#